data_AF-A0A942EAE1-F1
#
_entry.id   AF-A0A942EAE1-F1
#
_cell.length_a   1.000
_cell.length_b   1.000
_cell.length_c   1.000
_cell.angle_alpha   90.00
_cell.angle_beta   90.00
_cell.angle_gamma   90.00
#
_symmetry.space_group_name_H-M   'P 1'
#
loop_
_entity.id
_entity.type
_entity.pdbx_description
1 polymer ?
#
loop_
_entity_poly.entity_id
_entity_poly.type
_entity_poly.pdbx_seq_one_letter_code
_entity_poly.pdbx_strand_id
1 'polypeptide(L)'
;MLPHVVRSVLVVALGWIMGAISALAHPPIISCPADQAVYRLQTEDGPLEIGFIPAVSFISAASDLYLYLTTTQRTYWFSFSVSNGYSGMTLHPVSDPAEASNAGREGGARELLADYFAADPDAAEQEVWASLRFYSLDSDLTFKFEPPLSGEPAPAYVMMPEIGLTLWYEPQVLTEDPGADRDPIPRGIFELTECLPAPRAKVRL
;
A
#
# COMPACT_ATOMS: atom_id res chain seq x y z
N MET A 1 82.56 -6.31 -40.52
CA MET A 1 82.35 -7.11 -39.30
C MET A 1 80.88 -6.98 -38.91
N LEU A 2 80.17 -8.12 -38.91
CA LEU A 2 78.89 -8.52 -38.25
C LEU A 2 78.00 -7.48 -37.50
N PRO A 3 76.68 -7.73 -37.25
CA PRO A 3 75.55 -8.04 -38.16
C PRO A 3 74.22 -7.31 -37.73
N HIS A 4 73.10 -7.65 -38.42
CA HIS A 4 71.65 -7.70 -38.04
C HIS A 4 71.06 -6.73 -36.98
N VAL A 5 69.85 -6.18 -37.16
CA VAL A 5 68.57 -6.86 -36.87
C VAL A 5 67.40 -6.18 -37.61
N VAL A 6 66.55 -7.00 -38.22
CA VAL A 6 65.22 -6.67 -38.78
C VAL A 6 64.18 -6.75 -37.68
N ARG A 7 63.19 -5.84 -37.64
CA ARG A 7 61.88 -6.16 -37.05
C ARG A 7 60.74 -5.37 -37.69
N SER A 8 59.92 -6.09 -38.42
CA SER A 8 58.65 -5.68 -39.04
C SER A 8 57.64 -5.25 -37.98
N VAL A 9 56.88 -4.18 -38.26
CA VAL A 9 55.70 -3.78 -37.47
C VAL A 9 54.46 -4.22 -38.22
N LEU A 10 53.64 -5.00 -37.53
CA LEU A 10 52.41 -5.66 -37.96
C LEU A 10 51.25 -4.64 -38.00
N VAL A 11 50.54 -4.58 -39.13
CA VAL A 11 49.25 -3.88 -39.25
C VAL A 11 48.18 -4.76 -38.61
N VAL A 12 47.41 -4.22 -37.64
CA VAL A 12 46.19 -4.86 -37.13
C VAL A 12 45.05 -3.86 -37.24
N ALA A 13 44.05 -4.23 -38.05
CA ALA A 13 42.81 -3.52 -38.25
C ALA A 13 41.98 -3.53 -36.95
N LEU A 14 41.46 -2.37 -36.55
CA LEU A 14 40.54 -2.26 -35.41
C LEU A 14 39.11 -2.29 -35.94
N GLY A 15 38.43 -3.42 -35.70
CA GLY A 15 37.04 -3.65 -36.04
C GLY A 15 36.07 -3.01 -35.05
N TRP A 16 34.96 -2.53 -35.61
CA TRP A 16 33.59 -2.57 -35.08
C TRP A 16 33.43 -2.95 -33.60
N ILE A 17 33.07 -1.98 -32.76
CA ILE A 17 32.44 -2.25 -31.47
C ILE A 17 31.00 -1.74 -31.50
N MET A 18 30.13 -2.74 -31.35
CA MET A 18 28.69 -2.76 -31.17
C MET A 18 28.10 -1.53 -30.45
N GLY A 19 26.99 -1.03 -31.02
CA GLY A 19 26.06 -0.20 -30.28
C GLY A 19 25.44 -1.01 -29.13
N ALA A 20 25.66 -0.55 -27.90
CA ALA A 20 24.90 -1.00 -26.76
C ALA A 20 23.48 -0.44 -26.89
N ILE A 21 22.53 -1.32 -27.20
CA ILE A 21 21.10 -1.02 -27.04
C ILE A 21 20.88 -0.95 -25.53
N SER A 22 20.76 0.26 -24.99
CA SER A 22 20.16 0.46 -23.68
C SER A 22 18.69 0.04 -23.81
N ALA A 23 18.40 -1.23 -23.52
CA ALA A 23 17.05 -1.64 -23.23
C ALA A 23 16.62 -0.82 -22.01
N LEU A 24 15.71 0.12 -22.22
CA LEU A 24 14.93 0.74 -21.15
C LEU A 24 14.22 -0.42 -20.45
N ALA A 25 14.82 -0.93 -19.38
CA ALA A 25 14.21 -1.90 -18.49
C ALA A 25 13.06 -1.17 -17.79
N HIS A 26 11.91 -1.14 -18.46
CA HIS A 26 10.66 -0.85 -17.78
C HIS A 26 10.51 -1.98 -16.75
N PRO A 27 10.36 -1.66 -15.46
CA PRO A 27 10.09 -2.69 -14.48
C PRO A 27 8.89 -3.52 -14.98
N PRO A 28 8.90 -4.85 -14.81
CA PRO A 28 7.79 -5.67 -15.25
C PRO A 28 6.50 -5.10 -14.65
N ILE A 29 5.47 -4.94 -15.48
CA ILE A 29 4.13 -4.61 -15.00
C ILE A 29 3.66 -5.84 -14.20
N ILE A 30 3.75 -5.74 -12.89
CA ILE A 30 3.26 -6.75 -11.97
C ILE A 30 1.73 -6.65 -11.95
N SER A 31 1.04 -7.78 -12.04
CA SER A 31 -0.41 -7.83 -11.96
C SER A 31 -0.86 -9.09 -11.22
N CYS A 32 -1.76 -8.94 -10.27
CA CYS A 32 -2.41 -10.04 -9.57
C CYS A 32 -3.82 -9.62 -9.13
N PRO A 33 -4.61 -10.57 -8.63
CA PRO A 33 -5.78 -10.26 -7.81
C PRO A 33 -5.46 -9.31 -6.65
N ALA A 34 -6.39 -8.42 -6.30
CA ALA A 34 -6.20 -7.43 -5.24
C ALA A 34 -5.90 -8.09 -3.88
N ASP A 35 -6.55 -9.21 -3.56
CA ASP A 35 -6.34 -9.97 -2.33
C ASP A 35 -4.93 -10.62 -2.21
N GLN A 36 -4.12 -10.54 -3.26
CA GLN A 36 -2.72 -11.01 -3.30
C GLN A 36 -1.72 -9.88 -3.42
N ALA A 37 -2.18 -8.64 -3.56
CA ALA A 37 -1.33 -7.49 -3.84
C ALA A 37 -0.61 -6.96 -2.59
N VAL A 38 0.67 -6.63 -2.76
CA VAL A 38 1.49 -5.98 -1.73
C VAL A 38 2.11 -4.71 -2.30
N TYR A 39 1.75 -3.59 -1.69
CA TYR A 39 2.20 -2.27 -2.08
C TYR A 39 3.21 -1.74 -1.08
N ARG A 40 4.24 -1.05 -1.56
CA ARG A 40 5.27 -0.50 -0.68
C ARG A 40 5.57 0.96 -1.01
N LEU A 41 5.87 1.72 0.03
CA LEU A 41 6.45 3.06 -0.06
C LEU A 41 7.77 3.05 0.69
N GLN A 42 8.87 3.35 -0.02
CA GLN A 42 10.19 3.43 0.59
C GLN A 42 10.34 4.76 1.36
N THR A 43 10.81 4.69 2.60
CA THR A 43 11.09 5.85 3.44
C THR A 43 12.48 5.74 4.07
N GLU A 44 12.96 6.81 4.69
CA GLU A 44 14.25 6.80 5.39
C GLU A 44 14.27 5.84 6.58
N ASP A 45 13.13 5.66 7.26
CA ASP A 45 12.99 4.84 8.46
C ASP A 45 12.68 3.36 8.13
N GLY A 46 12.37 3.06 6.87
CA GLY A 46 12.05 1.71 6.39
C GLY A 46 10.88 1.68 5.39
N PRO A 47 10.61 0.53 4.76
CA PRO A 47 9.47 0.38 3.87
C PRO A 47 8.17 0.38 4.68
N LEU A 48 7.19 1.17 4.23
CA LEU A 48 5.81 1.06 4.65
C LEU A 48 5.09 0.09 3.70
N GLU A 49 4.17 -0.72 4.23
CA GLU A 49 3.46 -1.74 3.45
C GLU A 49 1.95 -1.53 3.51
N ILE A 50 1.29 -1.67 2.37
CA ILE A 50 -0.16 -1.80 2.28
C ILE A 50 -0.48 -3.12 1.59
N GLY A 51 -1.58 -3.74 2.00
CA GLY A 51 -2.21 -4.77 1.21
C GLY A 51 -3.59 -5.06 1.73
N PHE A 52 -4.09 -6.22 1.32
CA PHE A 52 -5.47 -6.59 1.57
C PHE A 52 -5.56 -7.98 2.20
N ILE A 53 -6.61 -8.17 3.00
CA ILE A 53 -7.03 -9.52 3.42
C ILE A 53 -8.52 -9.71 3.09
N PRO A 54 -8.94 -10.89 2.61
CA PRO A 54 -10.35 -11.20 2.44
C PRO A 54 -11.09 -11.18 3.76
N ALA A 55 -12.30 -10.62 3.75
CA ALA A 55 -13.20 -10.73 4.87
C ALA A 55 -13.83 -12.14 4.93
N VAL A 56 -13.99 -12.67 6.15
CA VAL A 56 -14.66 -13.95 6.41
C VAL A 56 -16.17 -13.80 6.62
N SER A 57 -16.64 -12.56 6.77
CA SER A 57 -18.04 -12.18 6.93
C SER A 57 -18.35 -10.96 6.07
N PHE A 58 -19.62 -10.59 5.94
CA PHE A 58 -19.99 -9.33 5.31
C PHE A 58 -19.48 -8.15 6.16
N ILE A 59 -18.74 -7.22 5.53
CA ILE A 59 -18.14 -6.05 6.20
C ILE A 59 -18.76 -4.75 5.72
N SER A 60 -19.05 -4.66 4.42
CA SER A 60 -19.58 -3.47 3.77
C SER A 60 -20.12 -3.86 2.40
N ALA A 61 -20.97 -3.00 1.83
CA ALA A 61 -21.36 -3.13 0.43
C ALA A 61 -20.26 -2.63 -0.54
N ALA A 62 -19.22 -1.97 -0.04
CA ALA A 62 -18.19 -1.34 -0.85
C ALA A 62 -17.12 -2.33 -1.31
N SER A 63 -16.62 -3.15 -0.38
CA SER A 63 -15.59 -4.16 -0.65
C SER A 63 -15.74 -5.37 0.28
N ASP A 64 -15.29 -6.52 -0.19
CA ASP A 64 -15.10 -7.76 0.56
C ASP A 64 -13.66 -7.93 1.11
N LEU A 65 -12.85 -6.86 1.03
CA LEU A 65 -11.49 -6.79 1.54
C LEU A 65 -11.36 -5.81 2.70
N TYR A 66 -10.55 -6.19 3.69
CA TYR A 66 -9.94 -5.23 4.61
C TYR A 66 -8.62 -4.75 4.02
N LEU A 67 -8.30 -3.47 4.23
CA LEU A 67 -6.97 -2.91 3.97
C LEU A 67 -6.15 -2.92 5.27
N TYR A 68 -4.87 -3.28 5.18
CA TYR A 68 -3.90 -2.99 6.23
C TYR A 68 -2.89 -1.95 5.77
N LEU A 69 -2.43 -1.13 6.72
CA LEU A 69 -1.26 -0.28 6.60
C LEU A 69 -0.28 -0.69 7.71
N THR A 70 0.87 -1.23 7.32
CA THR A 70 1.98 -1.51 8.24
C THR A 70 3.01 -0.40 8.14
N THR A 71 3.20 0.31 9.25
CA THR A 71 4.26 1.28 9.46
C THR A 71 5.47 0.61 10.12
N THR A 72 6.49 1.40 10.44
CA THR A 72 7.63 0.94 11.24
C THR A 72 7.26 0.68 12.70
N GLN A 73 6.11 1.16 13.17
CA GLN A 73 5.66 1.01 14.55
C GLN A 73 4.55 -0.01 14.73
N ARG A 74 3.56 -0.05 13.81
CA ARG A 74 2.38 -0.91 13.96
C ARG A 74 1.64 -1.18 12.65
N THR A 75 0.60 -2.01 12.75
CA THR A 75 -0.34 -2.28 11.67
C THR A 75 -1.69 -1.70 12.03
N TYR A 76 -2.26 -0.93 11.10
CA TYR A 76 -3.60 -0.35 11.16
C TYR A 76 -4.50 -1.08 10.18
N TRP A 77 -5.79 -1.16 10.50
CA TRP A 77 -6.77 -1.92 9.74
C TRP A 77 -7.96 -1.05 9.37
N PHE A 78 -8.47 -1.25 8.15
CA PHE A 78 -9.54 -0.44 7.61
C PHE A 78 -10.52 -1.28 6.80
N SER A 79 -11.80 -0.92 6.88
CA SER A 79 -12.79 -1.27 5.87
C SER A 79 -13.02 -0.10 4.90
N PHE A 80 -13.67 -0.38 3.78
CA PHE A 80 -13.98 0.64 2.78
C PHE A 80 -15.40 1.17 2.96
N SER A 81 -15.53 2.48 2.78
CA SER A 81 -16.81 3.16 2.60
C SER A 81 -16.76 3.98 1.32
N VAL A 82 -17.83 3.91 0.54
CA VAL A 82 -18.01 4.72 -0.67
C VAL A 82 -19.22 5.60 -0.50
N SER A 83 -19.06 6.87 -0.83
CA SER A 83 -20.19 7.79 -0.90
C SER A 83 -20.97 7.58 -2.18
N ASN A 84 -22.30 7.67 -2.12
CA ASN A 84 -23.13 7.73 -3.32
C ASN A 84 -22.82 9.04 -4.08
N GLY A 85 -22.07 8.97 -5.18
CA GLY A 85 -21.71 10.13 -6.02
C GLY A 85 -20.20 10.31 -6.20
N TYR A 86 -19.73 11.56 -6.21
CA TYR A 86 -18.33 11.93 -6.50
C TYR A 86 -17.42 12.08 -5.27
N SER A 87 -17.90 11.77 -4.06
CA SER A 87 -17.14 12.01 -2.83
C SER A 87 -16.06 10.97 -2.50
N GLY A 88 -15.76 10.05 -3.43
CA GLY A 88 -14.61 9.14 -3.37
C GLY A 88 -14.72 8.01 -2.33
N MET A 89 -13.60 7.28 -2.16
CA MET A 89 -13.44 6.20 -1.19
C MET A 89 -12.87 6.75 0.12
N THR A 90 -13.43 6.29 1.24
CA THR A 90 -12.96 6.61 2.59
C THR A 90 -12.64 5.31 3.32
N LEU A 91 -11.58 5.33 4.13
CA LEU A 91 -11.22 4.26 5.03
C LEU A 91 -11.91 4.44 6.37
N HIS A 92 -12.54 3.37 6.85
CA HIS A 92 -13.12 3.30 8.18
C HIS A 92 -12.21 2.45 9.05
N PRO A 93 -11.59 3.00 10.11
CA PRO A 93 -10.71 2.26 10.97
C PRO A 93 -11.47 1.16 11.72
N VAL A 94 -10.89 -0.03 11.74
CA VAL A 94 -11.46 -1.21 12.40
C VAL A 94 -10.44 -1.91 13.28
N SER A 95 -10.92 -2.72 14.22
CA SER A 95 -10.08 -3.66 14.98
C SER A 95 -9.38 -4.67 14.05
N ASP A 96 -8.35 -5.35 14.53
CA ASP A 96 -7.66 -6.35 13.71
C ASP A 96 -8.62 -7.49 13.28
N PRO A 97 -8.92 -7.65 11.98
CA PRO A 97 -9.85 -8.65 11.49
C PRO A 97 -9.36 -10.11 11.67
N ALA A 98 -8.05 -10.31 11.82
CA ALA A 98 -7.44 -11.62 12.03
C ALA A 98 -7.40 -12.05 13.51
N GLU A 99 -7.73 -11.15 14.44
CA GLU A 99 -7.85 -11.47 15.86
C GLU A 99 -9.02 -12.43 16.11
N ALA A 100 -8.79 -13.41 16.99
CA ALA A 100 -9.74 -14.49 17.22
C ALA A 100 -11.09 -13.99 17.77
N SER A 101 -11.08 -12.88 18.52
CA SER A 101 -12.29 -12.22 19.03
C SER A 101 -13.16 -11.60 17.94
N ASN A 102 -12.62 -11.38 16.74
CA ASN A 102 -13.31 -10.77 15.61
C ASN A 102 -13.72 -11.83 14.57
N ALA A 103 -13.03 -12.97 14.50
CA ALA A 103 -13.24 -14.06 13.52
C ALA A 103 -14.59 -14.80 13.58
N GLY A 104 -15.54 -14.37 14.41
CA GLY A 104 -16.89 -14.94 14.50
C GLY A 104 -17.97 -13.92 14.87
N ARG A 105 -17.65 -12.63 14.83
CA ARG A 105 -18.60 -11.56 15.11
C ARG A 105 -19.52 -11.34 13.91
N GLU A 106 -20.80 -11.11 14.17
CA GLU A 106 -21.71 -10.59 13.16
C GLU A 106 -21.23 -9.21 12.72
N GLY A 107 -20.87 -9.05 11.44
CA GLY A 107 -20.25 -7.83 10.89
C GLY A 107 -18.71 -7.82 10.89
N GLY A 108 -18.04 -8.82 11.46
CA GLY A 108 -16.58 -8.93 11.43
C GLY A 108 -15.86 -8.02 12.44
N ALA A 109 -14.77 -7.39 12.00
CA ALA A 109 -14.01 -6.42 12.80
C ALA A 109 -14.88 -5.22 13.24
N ARG A 110 -14.64 -4.73 14.46
CA ARG A 110 -15.37 -3.62 15.06
C ARG A 110 -14.88 -2.29 14.52
N GLU A 111 -15.80 -1.40 14.16
CA GLU A 111 -15.50 -0.01 13.76
C GLU A 111 -15.03 0.80 14.98
N LEU A 112 -13.95 1.58 14.84
CA LEU A 112 -13.30 2.28 15.96
C LEU A 112 -13.71 3.75 16.12
N LEU A 113 -14.03 4.47 15.04
CA LEU A 113 -14.33 5.90 15.09
C LEU A 113 -15.67 6.21 15.73
N ALA A 114 -16.69 5.38 15.50
CA ALA A 114 -17.99 5.57 16.12
C ALA A 114 -17.90 5.56 17.66
N ASP A 115 -17.08 4.65 18.20
CA ASP A 115 -16.83 4.55 19.64
C ASP A 115 -16.02 5.76 20.16
N TYR A 116 -15.04 6.24 19.37
CA TYR A 116 -14.23 7.40 19.72
C TYR A 116 -15.04 8.68 19.79
N PHE A 117 -15.82 9.01 18.76
CA PHE A 117 -16.64 10.23 18.73
C PHE A 117 -17.78 10.20 19.76
N ALA A 118 -18.26 9.01 20.14
CA ALA A 118 -19.20 8.88 21.25
C ALA A 118 -18.55 9.19 22.62
N ALA A 119 -17.25 8.90 22.76
CA ALA A 119 -16.49 9.13 23.99
C ALA A 119 -15.95 10.56 24.12
N ASP A 120 -15.65 11.23 23.00
CA ASP A 120 -15.13 12.59 22.95
C ASP A 120 -16.00 13.51 22.07
N PRO A 121 -16.89 14.33 22.67
CA PRO A 121 -17.77 15.24 21.93
C PRO A 121 -17.05 16.45 21.30
N ASP A 122 -15.80 16.72 21.69
CA ASP A 122 -14.98 17.82 21.15
C ASP A 122 -14.00 17.33 20.06
N ALA A 123 -14.04 16.03 19.72
CA ALA A 123 -13.18 15.45 18.70
C ALA A 123 -13.33 16.15 17.34
N ALA A 124 -12.20 16.30 16.63
CA ALA A 124 -12.14 16.92 15.31
C ALA A 124 -12.66 15.97 14.20
N GLU A 125 -13.90 15.48 14.34
CA GLU A 125 -14.49 14.43 13.50
C GLU A 125 -14.31 14.70 12.00
N GLN A 126 -14.57 15.93 11.56
CA GLN A 126 -14.44 16.29 10.15
C GLN A 126 -12.99 16.23 9.65
N GLU A 127 -12.03 16.59 10.49
CA GLU A 127 -10.60 16.54 10.16
C GLU A 127 -10.12 15.09 10.08
N VAL A 128 -10.56 14.25 11.02
CA VAL A 128 -10.28 12.81 10.99
C VAL A 128 -10.85 12.19 9.71
N TRP A 129 -12.12 12.39 9.40
CA TRP A 129 -12.71 11.83 8.16
C TRP A 129 -12.06 12.37 6.89
N ALA A 130 -11.68 13.65 6.87
CA ALA A 130 -10.97 14.24 5.73
C ALA A 130 -9.57 13.63 5.53
N SER A 131 -8.96 13.12 6.61
CA SER A 131 -7.63 12.49 6.55
C SER A 131 -7.64 11.05 6.05
N LEU A 132 -8.79 10.39 6.07
CA LEU A 132 -8.93 8.95 5.78
C LEU A 132 -9.33 8.65 4.35
N ARG A 133 -8.97 9.53 3.41
CA ARG A 133 -9.24 9.31 1.99
C ARG A 133 -8.32 8.23 1.44
N PHE A 134 -8.91 7.37 0.62
CA PHE A 134 -8.19 6.37 -0.15
C PHE A 134 -8.36 6.63 -1.62
N TYR A 135 -7.25 6.48 -2.36
CA TYR A 135 -7.27 6.51 -3.79
C TYR A 135 -6.53 5.29 -4.33
N SER A 136 -7.13 4.67 -5.35
CA SER A 136 -6.51 3.64 -6.16
C SER A 136 -6.36 4.15 -7.58
N LEU A 137 -5.25 3.81 -8.23
CA LEU A 137 -4.95 4.23 -9.59
C LEU A 137 -4.52 3.02 -10.44
N ASP A 138 -4.84 3.07 -11.72
CA ASP A 138 -4.29 2.13 -12.70
C ASP A 138 -2.86 2.52 -13.14
N SER A 139 -2.29 1.76 -14.06
CA SER A 139 -0.94 1.99 -14.58
C SER A 139 -0.79 3.31 -15.35
N ASP A 140 -1.89 3.91 -15.79
CA ASP A 140 -1.91 5.20 -16.49
C ASP A 140 -2.15 6.37 -15.53
N LEU A 141 -2.11 6.11 -14.22
CA LEU A 141 -2.39 7.07 -13.13
C LEU A 141 -3.82 7.62 -13.19
N THR A 142 -4.75 6.85 -13.74
CA THR A 142 -6.18 7.19 -13.70
C THR A 142 -6.78 6.73 -12.38
N PHE A 143 -7.50 7.64 -11.70
CA PHE A 143 -8.22 7.31 -10.48
C PHE A 143 -9.34 6.31 -10.76
N LYS A 144 -9.40 5.26 -9.94
CA LYS A 144 -10.55 4.35 -9.87
C LYS A 144 -11.54 4.86 -8.83
N PHE A 145 -12.82 4.61 -9.07
CA PHE A 145 -13.91 5.05 -8.19
C PHE A 145 -14.36 3.98 -7.20
N GLU A 146 -14.12 2.71 -7.53
CA GLU A 146 -14.51 1.57 -6.71
C GLU A 146 -13.29 1.04 -5.93
N PRO A 147 -13.50 0.63 -4.67
CA PRO A 147 -12.44 0.01 -3.89
C PRO A 147 -12.07 -1.36 -4.49
N PRO A 148 -10.86 -1.87 -4.20
CA PRO A 148 -10.46 -3.18 -4.67
C PRO A 148 -11.38 -4.29 -4.14
N LEU A 149 -11.64 -5.29 -4.98
CA LEU A 149 -12.43 -6.48 -4.65
C LEU A 149 -11.58 -7.74 -4.77
N SER A 150 -11.92 -8.76 -3.98
CA SER A 150 -11.25 -10.06 -4.03
C SER A 150 -11.37 -10.69 -5.43
N GLY A 151 -10.26 -11.27 -5.93
CA GLY A 151 -10.22 -11.87 -7.27
C GLY A 151 -10.14 -10.88 -8.44
N GLU A 152 -10.39 -9.59 -8.22
CA GLU A 152 -10.29 -8.56 -9.27
C GLU A 152 -8.86 -8.03 -9.42
N PRO A 153 -8.49 -7.47 -10.60
CA PRO A 153 -7.16 -6.90 -10.80
C PRO A 153 -6.81 -5.82 -9.78
N ALA A 154 -5.68 -6.03 -9.10
CA ALA A 154 -5.07 -5.04 -8.21
C ALA A 154 -4.83 -3.70 -8.94
N PRO A 155 -5.13 -2.55 -8.31
CA PRO A 155 -4.59 -1.26 -8.74
C PRO A 155 -3.07 -1.30 -8.90
N ALA A 156 -2.52 -0.47 -9.78
CA ALA A 156 -1.06 -0.35 -9.90
C ALA A 156 -0.49 0.48 -8.73
N TYR A 157 -1.28 1.44 -8.26
CA TYR A 157 -0.92 2.36 -7.21
C TYR A 157 -2.07 2.55 -6.23
N VAL A 158 -1.73 2.76 -4.97
CA VAL A 158 -2.66 3.18 -3.93
C VAL A 158 -2.06 4.31 -3.10
N MET A 159 -2.91 5.16 -2.53
CA MET A 159 -2.46 6.30 -1.72
C MET A 159 -3.50 6.68 -0.67
N MET A 160 -2.99 7.16 0.47
CA MET A 160 -3.75 7.75 1.56
C MET A 160 -3.05 9.06 1.94
N PRO A 161 -3.16 10.11 1.11
CA PRO A 161 -2.25 11.24 1.19
C PRO A 161 -2.37 12.02 2.50
N GLU A 162 -3.52 11.99 3.16
CA GLU A 162 -3.78 12.78 4.37
C GLU A 162 -3.68 11.96 5.67
N ILE A 163 -3.54 10.63 5.63
CA ILE A 163 -3.63 9.77 6.83
C ILE A 163 -2.56 10.11 7.88
N GLY A 164 -1.41 10.62 7.44
CA GLY A 164 -0.35 11.10 8.33
C GLY A 164 -0.80 12.19 9.30
N LEU A 165 -1.87 12.94 8.99
CA LEU A 165 -2.45 13.93 9.90
C LEU A 165 -3.01 13.24 11.16
N THR A 166 -3.86 12.24 10.97
CA THR A 166 -4.47 11.50 12.09
C THR A 166 -3.43 10.66 12.82
N LEU A 167 -2.49 10.03 12.10
CA LEU A 167 -1.40 9.30 12.74
C LEU A 167 -0.49 10.18 13.62
N TRP A 168 -0.44 11.48 13.36
CA TRP A 168 0.37 12.43 14.14
C TRP A 168 -0.38 13.04 15.33
N TYR A 169 -1.65 13.39 15.16
CA TYR A 169 -2.41 14.11 16.20
C TYR A 169 -3.30 13.19 17.03
N GLU A 170 -3.88 12.15 16.41
CA GLU A 170 -4.88 11.27 17.04
C GLU A 170 -4.71 9.79 16.62
N PRO A 171 -3.51 9.17 16.75
CA PRO A 171 -3.29 7.78 16.30
C PRO A 171 -4.20 6.76 17.00
N GLN A 172 -4.65 7.05 18.22
CA GLN A 172 -5.56 6.21 19.01
C GLN A 172 -6.91 5.96 18.33
N VAL A 173 -7.32 6.78 17.36
CA VAL A 173 -8.59 6.59 16.64
C VAL A 173 -8.49 5.49 15.58
N LEU A 174 -7.27 5.06 15.26
CA LEU A 174 -6.98 4.08 14.21
C LEU A 174 -6.63 2.69 14.75
N THR A 175 -6.57 2.51 16.06
CA THR A 175 -6.10 1.28 16.68
C THR A 175 -6.75 1.04 18.05
N GLU A 176 -6.78 -0.22 18.49
CA GLU A 176 -7.28 -0.59 19.82
C GLU A 176 -6.23 -0.38 20.92
N ASP A 177 -5.00 -0.01 20.58
CA ASP A 177 -3.94 0.30 21.54
C ASP A 177 -4.16 1.70 22.16
N PRO A 178 -4.58 1.79 23.44
CA PRO A 178 -4.79 3.09 24.09
C PRO A 178 -3.48 3.85 24.36
N GLY A 179 -2.33 3.18 24.22
CA GLY A 179 -1.00 3.78 24.36
C GLY A 179 -0.37 4.17 23.02
N ALA A 180 -1.13 4.17 21.92
CA ALA A 180 -0.63 4.57 20.61
C ALA A 180 -0.09 6.01 20.65
N ASP A 181 1.21 6.15 20.42
CA ASP A 181 1.88 7.42 20.22
C ASP A 181 1.98 7.74 18.72
N ARG A 182 2.46 8.94 18.40
CA ARG A 182 2.59 9.47 17.04
C ARG A 182 3.27 8.48 16.11
N ASP A 183 2.67 8.27 14.95
CA ASP A 183 3.21 7.40 13.92
C ASP A 183 3.42 8.12 12.58
N PRO A 184 4.49 8.92 12.49
CA PRO A 184 4.72 9.74 11.31
C PRO A 184 4.93 8.87 10.07
N ILE A 185 4.20 9.21 9.01
CA ILE A 185 4.46 8.69 7.68
C ILE A 185 4.57 9.85 6.68
N PRO A 186 5.43 9.74 5.65
CA PRO A 186 5.44 10.72 4.58
C PRO A 186 4.20 10.57 3.71
N ARG A 187 3.85 11.64 3.00
CA ARG A 187 2.89 11.54 1.89
C ARG A 187 3.59 10.89 0.72
N GLY A 188 2.96 9.88 0.12
CA GLY A 188 3.54 9.18 -1.00
C GLY A 188 2.53 8.26 -1.70
N ILE A 189 3.01 7.69 -2.80
CA ILE A 189 2.29 6.69 -3.57
C ILE A 189 2.88 5.33 -3.21
N PHE A 190 2.03 4.40 -2.83
CA PHE A 190 2.42 3.01 -2.61
C PHE A 190 2.29 2.28 -3.93
N GLU A 191 3.40 1.71 -4.40
CA GLU A 191 3.46 1.01 -5.68
C GLU A 191 3.27 -0.49 -5.47
N LEU A 192 2.57 -1.16 -6.39
CA LEU A 192 2.48 -2.62 -6.39
C LEU A 192 3.87 -3.22 -6.62
N THR A 193 4.45 -3.83 -5.58
CA THR A 193 5.83 -4.37 -5.63
C THR A 193 5.88 -5.88 -5.67
N GLU A 194 4.83 -6.55 -5.20
CA GLU A 194 4.81 -8.00 -5.04
C GLU A 194 3.38 -8.53 -5.16
N CYS A 195 3.29 -9.75 -5.70
CA CYS A 195 2.07 -10.54 -5.71
C CYS A 195 2.32 -11.83 -4.92
N LEU A 196 1.55 -12.02 -3.86
CA LEU A 196 1.61 -13.21 -3.03
C LEU A 196 1.06 -14.41 -3.82
N PRO A 197 1.56 -15.63 -3.55
CA PRO A 197 1.09 -16.84 -4.23
C PRO A 197 -0.36 -17.24 -3.86
N ALA A 198 -0.87 -16.69 -2.76
CA ALA A 198 -2.23 -16.89 -2.27
C ALA A 198 -2.65 -15.70 -1.38
N PRO A 199 -3.96 -15.50 -1.16
CA PRO A 199 -4.46 -14.41 -0.33
C PRO A 199 -3.93 -14.48 1.11
N ARG A 200 -3.59 -13.33 1.67
CA ARG A 200 -3.02 -13.24 3.02
C ARG A 200 -4.14 -13.44 4.06
N ALA A 201 -3.93 -14.39 4.99
CA ALA A 201 -4.87 -14.64 6.09
C ALA A 201 -4.52 -13.87 7.37
N LYS A 202 -3.26 -13.45 7.54
CA LYS A 202 -2.74 -12.71 8.71
C LYS A 202 -1.57 -11.82 8.30
N VAL A 203 -1.45 -10.67 8.94
CA VAL A 203 -0.29 -9.77 8.79
C VAL A 203 0.58 -9.91 10.04
N ARG A 204 1.90 -9.92 9.86
CA ARG A 204 2.87 -9.87 10.94
C ARG A 204 3.73 -8.62 10.73
N LEU A 205 3.99 -7.89 11.81
CA LEU A 205 5.11 -6.95 11.86
C LEU A 205 6.45 -7.71 11.85
#